data_AF-A0A7C5QFS9-F1
#
_entry.id   AF-A0A7C5QFS9-F1
#
_cell.length_a   1.000
_cell.length_b   1.000
_cell.length_c   1.000
_cell.angle_alpha   90.00
_cell.angle_beta   90.00
_cell.angle_gamma   90.00
#
_symmetry.space_group_name_H-M   'P 1'
#
loop_
_entity.id
_entity.type
_entity.pdbx_description
1 polymer ?
#
loop_
_entity_poly.entity_id
_entity_poly.type
_entity_poly.pdbx_seq_one_letter_code
_entity_poly.pdbx_strand_id
1 'polypeptide(L)'
;MKQVIVSASFDDLRSRHIRLLEEASKLGQVHVLLWSDKLAGNPKFPEAERLYLVQAVRYVSSVRLVDDPRDTGQLKPDLWVSENDLKLDSDDFPVPPPMPGPTGRKKVVVTGCYDWFHSGHVRFFEEVSQLGDLYVCIGNDANVRLLKGEGHPLFPQEERRYMVGSIRYVKQCLINTGTGWMDAAPEIDRLKPDIYAVNEDGDRPEKREFCAQHGLQYVVLKRTPKEGLTKRSSTDLRGF
;
A
#
# COMPACT_ATOMS: atom_id res chain seq x y z
N MET A 1 0.54 -1.51 -26.78
CA MET A 1 0.85 -0.48 -25.77
C MET A 1 2.36 -0.48 -25.57
N LYS A 2 3.00 0.68 -25.44
CA LYS A 2 4.47 0.75 -25.30
C LYS A 2 4.94 -0.08 -24.10
N GLN A 3 6.06 -0.77 -24.23
CA GLN A 3 6.73 -1.52 -23.17
C GLN A 3 7.73 -0.57 -22.48
N VAL A 4 7.42 -0.17 -21.25
CA VAL A 4 8.24 0.75 -20.44
C VAL A 4 9.01 -0.06 -19.41
N ILE A 5 10.33 0.04 -19.41
CA ILE A 5 11.19 -0.65 -18.45
C ILE A 5 11.62 0.30 -17.34
N VAL A 6 11.43 -0.15 -16.11
CA VAL A 6 12.02 0.46 -14.92
C VAL A 6 12.93 -0.57 -14.25
N SER A 7 14.21 -0.26 -14.07
CA SER A 7 15.20 -1.18 -13.51
C SER A 7 15.81 -0.59 -12.24
N ALA A 8 15.56 -1.20 -11.09
CA ALA A 8 16.07 -0.73 -9.80
C ALA A 8 16.02 -1.83 -8.73
N SER A 9 16.68 -1.58 -7.59
CA SER A 9 16.58 -2.47 -6.42
C SER A 9 15.22 -2.40 -5.73
N PHE A 10 14.54 -1.24 -5.74
CA PHE A 10 13.33 -0.99 -4.94
C PHE A 10 13.49 -1.38 -3.46
N ASP A 11 14.72 -1.25 -2.94
CA ASP A 11 14.97 -1.46 -1.52
C ASP A 11 14.34 -0.32 -0.70
N ASP A 12 13.71 -0.69 0.41
CA ASP A 12 12.94 0.23 1.26
C ASP A 12 11.89 1.04 0.47
N LEU A 13 10.93 0.35 -0.15
CA LEU A 13 9.93 0.95 -1.05
C LEU A 13 9.25 2.20 -0.44
N ARG A 14 9.52 3.38 -1.01
CA ARG A 14 8.94 4.69 -0.61
C ARG A 14 8.04 5.29 -1.70
N SER A 15 7.39 6.41 -1.34
CA SER A 15 6.52 7.21 -2.20
C SER A 15 7.18 7.65 -3.50
N ARG A 16 8.47 8.03 -3.49
CA ARG A 16 9.22 8.33 -4.73
C ARG A 16 9.23 7.16 -5.73
N HIS A 17 9.34 5.93 -5.25
CA HIS A 17 9.35 4.75 -6.12
C HIS A 17 7.94 4.48 -6.69
N ILE A 18 6.89 4.69 -5.88
CA ILE A 18 5.50 4.62 -6.36
C ILE A 18 5.24 5.69 -7.43
N ARG A 19 5.77 6.90 -7.22
CA ARG A 19 5.66 8.02 -8.15
C ARG A 19 6.36 7.77 -9.48
N LEU A 20 7.57 7.21 -9.45
CA LEU A 20 8.27 6.72 -10.64
C LEU A 20 7.40 5.72 -11.42
N LEU A 21 6.83 4.73 -10.74
CA LEU A 21 5.99 3.70 -11.37
C LEU A 21 4.67 4.27 -11.92
N GLU A 22 4.06 5.22 -11.21
CA GLU A 22 2.86 5.94 -11.67
C GLU A 22 3.13 6.72 -12.96
N GLU A 23 4.15 7.58 -12.97
CA GLU A 23 4.49 8.38 -14.16
C GLU A 23 4.94 7.49 -15.33
N ALA A 24 5.72 6.45 -15.06
CA ALA A 24 6.09 5.46 -16.09
C ALA A 24 4.84 4.80 -16.71
N SER A 25 3.80 4.56 -15.92
CA SER A 25 2.56 3.94 -16.42
C SER A 25 1.74 4.83 -17.36
N LYS A 26 1.95 6.14 -17.32
CA LYS A 26 1.36 7.08 -18.28
C LYS A 26 2.00 6.95 -19.67
N LEU A 27 3.22 6.41 -19.74
CA LEU A 27 3.96 6.23 -20.98
C LEU A 27 3.69 4.86 -21.65
N GLY A 28 3.21 3.87 -20.89
CA GLY A 28 2.94 2.52 -21.39
C GLY A 28 2.80 1.46 -20.29
N GLN A 29 2.89 0.18 -20.67
CA GLN A 29 2.91 -0.93 -19.72
C GLN A 29 4.24 -0.96 -18.98
N VAL A 30 4.20 -0.88 -17.66
CA VAL A 30 5.42 -0.86 -16.83
C VAL A 30 5.85 -2.27 -16.49
N HIS A 31 7.04 -2.64 -16.97
CA HIS A 31 7.71 -3.88 -16.61
C HIS A 31 8.92 -3.53 -15.75
N VAL A 32 8.95 -4.06 -14.53
CA VAL A 32 10.04 -3.81 -13.59
C VAL A 32 11.09 -4.91 -13.71
N LEU A 33 12.34 -4.52 -13.92
CA LEU A 33 13.50 -5.37 -13.70
C LEU A 33 13.99 -5.13 -12.27
N LEU A 34 13.60 -6.01 -11.37
CA LEU A 34 13.96 -5.93 -9.96
C LEU A 34 15.33 -6.56 -9.74
N TRP A 35 16.26 -5.83 -9.17
CA TRP A 35 17.61 -6.35 -8.92
C TRP A 35 17.57 -7.43 -7.83
N SER A 36 18.23 -8.57 -8.08
CA SER A 36 18.46 -9.61 -7.07
C SER A 36 19.24 -9.08 -5.87
N ASP A 37 19.26 -9.82 -4.76
CA ASP A 37 20.07 -9.46 -3.60
C ASP A 37 21.56 -9.39 -3.95
N LYS A 38 22.01 -10.22 -4.90
CA LYS A 38 23.37 -10.20 -5.45
C LYS A 38 23.66 -8.89 -6.20
N LEU A 39 22.76 -8.47 -7.09
CA LEU A 39 22.95 -7.25 -7.87
C LEU A 39 22.76 -5.99 -7.00
N ALA A 40 21.86 -6.02 -6.02
CA ALA A 40 21.60 -4.90 -5.11
C ALA A 40 22.68 -4.69 -4.06
N GLY A 41 23.59 -5.65 -3.84
CA GLY A 41 24.77 -5.47 -2.99
C GLY A 41 24.46 -5.32 -1.50
N ASN A 42 23.59 -6.19 -0.97
CA ASN A 42 23.10 -6.25 0.43
C ASN A 42 21.95 -5.27 0.75
N PRO A 43 20.75 -5.47 0.18
CA PRO A 43 19.60 -4.63 0.47
C PRO A 43 19.08 -4.83 1.91
N LYS A 44 18.43 -3.79 2.45
CA LYS A 44 17.74 -3.83 3.75
C LYS A 44 16.59 -4.84 3.75
N PHE A 45 15.92 -5.00 2.62
CA PHE A 45 14.82 -5.93 2.43
C PHE A 45 15.22 -7.05 1.45
N PRO A 46 15.00 -8.33 1.78
CA PRO A 46 15.29 -9.45 0.88
C PRO A 46 14.53 -9.34 -0.44
N GLU A 47 15.09 -9.91 -1.50
CA GLU A 47 14.50 -9.86 -2.84
C GLU A 47 13.07 -10.37 -2.91
N ALA A 48 12.73 -11.42 -2.15
CA ALA A 48 11.37 -11.94 -2.08
C ALA A 48 10.37 -10.90 -1.54
N GLU A 49 10.78 -10.11 -0.55
CA GLU A 49 9.95 -9.06 0.05
C GLU A 49 9.80 -7.87 -0.90
N ARG A 50 10.91 -7.43 -1.53
CA ARG A 50 10.90 -6.36 -2.54
C ARG A 50 10.04 -6.75 -3.75
N LEU A 51 10.15 -8.00 -4.22
CA LEU A 51 9.33 -8.55 -5.30
C LEU A 51 7.85 -8.48 -4.97
N TYR A 52 7.46 -8.97 -3.80
CA TYR A 52 6.07 -8.94 -3.35
C TYR A 52 5.51 -7.52 -3.25
N LEU A 53 6.29 -6.58 -2.71
CA LEU A 53 5.90 -5.18 -2.59
C LEU A 53 5.71 -4.51 -3.95
N VAL A 54 6.68 -4.65 -4.87
CA VAL A 54 6.61 -4.06 -6.22
C VAL A 54 5.46 -4.66 -7.02
N GLN A 55 5.26 -5.98 -6.93
CA GLN A 55 4.13 -6.65 -7.58
C GLN A 55 2.78 -6.15 -7.07
N ALA A 56 2.68 -5.66 -5.84
CA ALA A 56 1.42 -5.13 -5.30
C ALA A 56 1.09 -3.71 -5.78
N VAL A 57 2.03 -2.98 -6.37
CA VAL A 57 1.78 -1.63 -6.90
C VAL A 57 0.87 -1.71 -8.12
N ARG A 58 -0.20 -0.91 -8.15
CA ARG A 58 -1.24 -0.95 -9.20
C ARG A 58 -0.76 -0.53 -10.59
N TYR A 59 0.34 0.20 -10.66
CA TYR A 59 0.93 0.71 -11.90
C TYR A 59 1.86 -0.30 -12.60
N VAL A 60 2.24 -1.37 -11.90
CA VAL A 60 3.18 -2.39 -12.39
C VAL A 60 2.44 -3.48 -13.17
N SER A 61 2.82 -3.69 -14.43
CA SER A 61 2.26 -4.75 -15.28
C SER A 61 2.93 -6.10 -15.04
N SER A 62 4.26 -6.13 -14.89
CA SER A 62 5.00 -7.33 -14.48
C SER A 62 6.30 -6.98 -13.76
N VAL A 63 6.83 -7.94 -12.99
CA VAL A 63 8.15 -7.84 -12.35
C VAL A 63 8.98 -9.05 -12.74
N ARG A 64 10.24 -8.83 -13.10
CA ARG A 64 11.24 -9.86 -13.35
C ARG A 64 12.40 -9.62 -12.40
N LEU A 65 12.79 -10.66 -11.65
CA LEU A 65 14.02 -10.63 -10.86
C LEU A 65 15.23 -10.83 -11.79
N VAL A 66 16.26 -9.99 -11.67
CA VAL A 66 17.43 -10.00 -12.56
C VAL A 66 18.76 -9.86 -11.81
N ASP A 67 19.79 -10.54 -12.31
CA ASP A 67 21.19 -10.35 -11.90
C ASP A 67 21.95 -9.34 -12.80
N ASP A 68 21.36 -8.95 -13.93
CA ASP A 68 21.84 -7.89 -14.83
C ASP A 68 20.74 -6.83 -14.98
N PRO A 69 20.98 -5.55 -14.67
CA PRO A 69 19.95 -4.50 -14.73
C PRO A 69 19.39 -4.25 -16.13
N ARG A 70 20.00 -4.84 -17.18
CA ARG A 70 19.58 -4.73 -18.58
C ARG A 70 18.97 -6.02 -19.13
N ASP A 71 18.89 -7.10 -18.36
CA ASP A 71 18.29 -8.36 -18.81
C ASP A 71 16.76 -8.25 -18.88
N THR A 72 16.28 -7.95 -20.07
CA THR A 72 14.86 -7.86 -20.40
C THR A 72 14.26 -9.21 -20.77
N GLY A 73 15.07 -10.27 -20.87
CA GLY A 73 14.70 -11.56 -21.41
C GLY A 73 14.11 -11.47 -22.80
N GLN A 74 12.80 -11.71 -22.89
CA GLN A 74 12.04 -11.68 -24.15
C GLN A 74 11.29 -10.37 -24.37
N LEU A 75 11.28 -9.47 -23.38
CA LEU A 75 10.65 -8.15 -23.55
C LEU A 75 11.41 -7.36 -24.60
N LYS A 76 10.69 -6.59 -25.42
CA LYS A 76 11.25 -5.64 -26.38
C LYS A 76 10.94 -4.23 -25.87
N PRO A 77 11.86 -3.56 -25.15
CA PRO A 77 11.61 -2.24 -24.57
C PRO A 77 11.37 -1.20 -25.64
N ASP A 78 10.32 -0.39 -25.49
CA ASP A 78 10.16 0.85 -26.25
C ASP A 78 10.84 2.02 -25.52
N LEU A 79 10.82 2.01 -24.19
CA LEU A 79 11.34 3.08 -23.33
C LEU A 79 11.99 2.51 -22.07
N TRP A 80 13.03 3.18 -21.60
CA TRP A 80 13.61 2.99 -20.28
C TRP A 80 13.36 4.26 -19.46
N VAL A 81 12.91 4.10 -18.23
CA VAL A 81 12.60 5.22 -17.32
C VAL A 81 13.28 4.96 -15.99
N SER A 82 13.98 5.99 -15.50
CA SER A 82 14.63 6.04 -14.21
C SER A 82 14.16 7.25 -13.41
N GLU A 83 14.53 7.32 -12.13
CA GLU A 83 14.24 8.50 -11.30
C GLU A 83 14.84 9.79 -11.89
N ASN A 84 15.96 9.71 -12.63
CA ASN A 84 16.61 10.89 -13.23
C ASN A 84 15.84 11.47 -14.42
N ASP A 85 15.01 10.65 -15.07
CA ASP A 85 14.25 11.07 -16.26
C ASP A 85 12.99 11.86 -15.89
N LEU A 86 12.52 11.70 -14.65
CA LEU A 86 11.30 12.31 -14.15
C LEU A 86 11.67 13.40 -13.15
N LYS A 87 11.36 14.65 -13.46
CA LYS A 87 11.43 15.76 -12.49
C LYS A 87 10.29 15.62 -11.49
N LEU A 88 10.41 14.67 -10.57
CA LEU A 88 9.43 14.42 -9.53
C LEU A 88 9.65 15.38 -8.37
N ASP A 89 8.64 16.19 -8.07
CA ASP A 89 8.63 16.96 -6.82
C ASP A 89 8.42 15.98 -5.66
N SER A 90 9.33 15.99 -4.68
CA SER A 90 9.35 15.01 -3.59
C SER A 90 8.14 15.07 -2.66
N ASP A 91 7.42 16.18 -2.68
CA ASP A 91 6.35 16.51 -1.72
C ASP A 91 4.96 16.57 -2.40
N ASP A 92 4.86 16.19 -3.68
CA ASP A 92 3.59 16.09 -4.41
C ASP A 92 3.02 14.65 -4.34
N PHE A 93 1.97 14.49 -3.54
CA PHE A 93 1.26 13.21 -3.36
C PHE A 93 -0.16 13.30 -3.94
N PRO A 94 -0.34 13.09 -5.25
CA PRO A 94 -1.65 13.20 -5.87
C PRO A 94 -2.62 12.19 -5.26
N VAL A 95 -3.92 12.48 -5.28
CA VAL A 95 -4.93 11.53 -4.80
C VAL A 95 -5.03 10.37 -5.81
N PRO A 96 -4.66 9.12 -5.46
CA PRO A 96 -4.87 8.00 -6.38
C PRO A 96 -6.36 7.86 -6.69
N PRO A 97 -6.77 7.78 -7.97
CA PRO A 97 -8.18 7.65 -8.31
C PRO A 97 -8.71 6.30 -7.81
N PRO A 98 -9.99 6.20 -7.41
CA PRO A 98 -10.60 4.91 -7.09
C PRO A 98 -10.40 3.91 -8.24
N MET A 99 -10.20 2.63 -7.92
CA MET A 99 -10.15 1.59 -8.95
C MET A 99 -11.48 1.58 -9.73
N PRO A 100 -11.49 1.40 -11.06
CA PRO A 100 -12.68 1.60 -11.89
C PRO A 100 -13.90 0.74 -11.52
N GLY A 101 -15.09 1.29 -11.82
CA GLY A 101 -16.38 0.58 -11.93
C GLY A 101 -17.04 0.11 -10.63
N PRO A 102 -18.37 0.02 -10.56
CA PRO A 102 -19.03 -0.81 -9.56
C PRO A 102 -18.73 -2.28 -9.89
N THR A 103 -18.15 -3.03 -8.94
CA THR A 103 -17.83 -4.46 -9.15
C THR A 103 -19.01 -5.36 -8.79
N GLY A 104 -20.04 -4.83 -8.11
CA GLY A 104 -21.11 -5.62 -7.49
C GLY A 104 -20.66 -6.43 -6.27
N ARG A 105 -19.37 -6.37 -5.90
CA ARG A 105 -18.84 -7.03 -4.70
C ARG A 105 -19.21 -6.24 -3.45
N LYS A 106 -19.20 -6.92 -2.30
CA LYS A 106 -19.35 -6.28 -1.00
C LYS A 106 -18.30 -5.19 -0.81
N LYS A 107 -18.66 -4.10 -0.12
CA LYS A 107 -17.73 -3.08 0.32
C LYS A 107 -17.12 -3.50 1.66
N VAL A 108 -15.80 -3.46 1.73
CA VAL A 108 -15.04 -3.82 2.93
C VAL A 108 -14.26 -2.61 3.38
N VAL A 109 -14.39 -2.22 4.65
CA VAL A 109 -13.60 -1.14 5.24
C VAL A 109 -12.54 -1.70 6.18
N VAL A 110 -11.35 -1.09 6.13
CA VAL A 110 -10.30 -1.24 7.13
C VAL A 110 -9.82 0.13 7.58
N THR A 111 -9.38 0.22 8.84
CA THR A 111 -8.94 1.48 9.44
C THR A 111 -7.54 1.35 10.03
N GLY A 112 -6.76 2.42 10.00
CA GLY A 112 -5.44 2.42 10.61
C GLY A 112 -4.58 3.64 10.28
N CYS A 113 -3.38 3.64 10.83
CA CYS A 113 -2.38 4.69 10.56
C CYS A 113 -1.62 4.43 9.25
N TYR A 114 -1.26 3.16 9.00
CA TYR A 114 -0.48 2.68 7.84
C TYR A 114 0.83 3.43 7.59
N ASP A 115 1.40 3.98 8.66
CA ASP A 115 2.69 4.65 8.68
C ASP A 115 3.85 3.63 8.59
N TRP A 116 4.98 4.04 8.01
CA TRP A 116 6.05 3.13 7.60
C TRP A 116 5.52 1.93 6.80
N PHE A 117 5.08 2.22 5.58
CA PHE A 117 4.47 1.22 4.72
C PHE A 117 5.39 0.00 4.49
N HIS A 118 4.87 -1.21 4.63
CA HIS A 118 5.65 -2.45 4.57
C HIS A 118 4.82 -3.65 4.10
N SER A 119 5.48 -4.79 3.86
CA SER A 119 4.87 -6.02 3.32
C SER A 119 3.68 -6.54 4.13
N GLY A 120 3.71 -6.38 5.46
CA GLY A 120 2.57 -6.70 6.33
C GLY A 120 1.28 -5.91 6.01
N HIS A 121 1.37 -4.65 5.61
CA HIS A 121 0.18 -3.88 5.18
C HIS A 121 -0.35 -4.41 3.85
N VAL A 122 0.55 -4.66 2.88
CA VAL A 122 0.18 -5.26 1.60
C VAL A 122 -0.50 -6.61 1.79
N ARG A 123 0.03 -7.46 2.67
CA ARG A 123 -0.57 -8.77 2.97
C ARG A 123 -1.96 -8.64 3.58
N PHE A 124 -2.15 -7.73 4.53
CA PHE A 124 -3.46 -7.48 5.10
C PHE A 124 -4.46 -6.99 4.02
N PHE A 125 -4.04 -6.08 3.15
CA PHE A 125 -4.89 -5.61 2.05
C PHE A 125 -5.20 -6.71 1.03
N GLU A 126 -4.21 -7.55 0.69
CA GLU A 126 -4.39 -8.72 -0.18
C GLU A 126 -5.48 -9.64 0.38
N GLU A 127 -5.40 -10.02 1.66
CA GLU A 127 -6.38 -10.91 2.30
C GLU A 127 -7.77 -10.29 2.38
N VAL A 128 -7.86 -9.03 2.81
CA VAL A 128 -9.15 -8.35 2.95
C VAL A 128 -9.82 -8.11 1.60
N SER A 129 -9.04 -7.86 0.54
CA SER A 129 -9.59 -7.69 -0.82
C SER A 129 -10.26 -8.95 -1.40
N GLN A 130 -10.07 -10.12 -0.76
CA GLN A 130 -10.80 -11.34 -1.11
C GLN A 130 -12.25 -11.29 -0.61
N LEU A 131 -12.52 -10.54 0.46
CA LEU A 131 -13.86 -10.37 1.02
C LEU A 131 -14.74 -9.41 0.19
N GLY A 132 -14.12 -8.53 -0.61
CA GLY A 132 -14.83 -7.56 -1.45
C GLY A 132 -13.96 -6.39 -1.94
N ASP A 133 -14.60 -5.30 -2.32
CA ASP A 133 -13.94 -4.04 -2.70
C ASP A 133 -13.42 -3.34 -1.44
N LEU A 134 -12.10 -3.23 -1.32
CA LEU A 134 -11.42 -2.73 -0.13
C LEU A 134 -11.29 -1.20 -0.11
N TYR A 135 -11.99 -0.56 0.83
CA TYR A 135 -11.83 0.84 1.19
C TYR A 135 -10.93 0.95 2.42
N VAL A 136 -9.84 1.72 2.31
CA VAL A 136 -8.91 1.96 3.42
C VAL A 136 -9.11 3.37 3.95
N CYS A 137 -9.43 3.48 5.23
CA CYS A 137 -9.67 4.73 5.96
C CYS A 137 -8.48 5.01 6.89
N ILE A 138 -7.63 5.96 6.51
CA ILE A 138 -6.40 6.27 7.26
C ILE A 138 -6.62 7.42 8.24
N GLY A 139 -6.08 7.29 9.45
CA GLY A 139 -6.16 8.38 10.44
C GLY A 139 -5.45 9.64 9.95
N ASN A 140 -6.07 10.81 10.17
CA ASN A 140 -5.45 12.11 9.92
C ASN A 140 -4.29 12.37 10.89
N ASP A 141 -3.38 13.28 10.52
CA ASP A 141 -2.14 13.49 11.27
C ASP A 141 -2.39 13.98 12.70
N ALA A 142 -3.37 14.87 12.90
CA ALA A 142 -3.72 15.40 14.21
C ALA A 142 -4.22 14.31 15.16
N ASN A 143 -5.12 13.43 14.69
CA ASN A 143 -5.65 12.34 15.48
C ASN A 143 -4.59 11.27 15.77
N VAL A 144 -3.76 10.93 14.79
CA VAL A 144 -2.66 9.98 15.00
C VAL A 144 -1.69 10.49 16.06
N ARG A 145 -1.34 11.79 16.01
CA ARG A 145 -0.49 12.43 17.03
C ARG A 145 -1.15 12.45 18.40
N LEU A 146 -2.45 12.77 18.46
CA LEU A 146 -3.23 12.74 19.71
C LEU A 146 -3.18 11.36 20.38
N LEU A 147 -3.32 10.28 19.60
CA LEU A 147 -3.40 8.92 20.13
C LEU A 147 -2.04 8.27 20.40
N LYS A 148 -1.00 8.63 19.64
CA LYS A 148 0.32 7.98 19.69
C LYS A 148 1.44 8.84 20.25
N GLY A 149 1.19 10.12 20.47
CA GLY A 149 2.17 11.07 21.00
C GLY A 149 3.07 11.69 19.94
N GLU A 150 4.07 12.42 20.43
CA GLU A 150 5.06 13.13 19.62
C GLU A 150 5.87 12.14 18.76
N GLY A 151 6.30 12.58 17.57
CA GLY A 151 6.98 11.72 16.59
C GLY A 151 6.05 10.80 15.78
N HIS A 152 4.73 10.88 15.96
CA HIS A 152 3.73 10.17 15.17
C HIS A 152 2.75 11.12 14.45
N PRO A 153 2.30 10.78 13.23
CA PRO A 153 2.94 9.81 12.32
C PRO A 153 4.31 10.35 11.84
N LEU A 154 5.16 9.47 11.29
CA LEU A 154 6.40 9.92 10.65
C LEU A 154 6.11 10.54 9.28
N PHE A 155 5.26 9.89 8.50
CA PHE A 155 4.87 10.38 7.17
C PHE A 155 3.53 11.13 7.23
N PRO A 156 3.40 12.28 6.52
CA PRO A 156 2.14 13.01 6.43
C PRO A 156 1.00 12.15 5.89
N GLN A 157 -0.24 12.49 6.25
CA GLN A 157 -1.43 11.76 5.81
C GLN A 157 -1.57 11.67 4.28
N GLU A 158 -1.14 12.70 3.54
CA GLU A 158 -1.25 12.72 2.08
C GLU A 158 -0.31 11.69 1.45
N GLU A 159 0.92 11.57 1.96
CA GLU A 159 1.88 10.53 1.55
C GLU A 159 1.36 9.13 1.91
N ARG A 160 0.87 8.95 3.14
CA ARG A 160 0.31 7.66 3.58
C ARG A 160 -0.89 7.26 2.71
N ARG A 161 -1.78 8.20 2.36
CA ARG A 161 -2.90 7.97 1.45
C ARG A 161 -2.41 7.58 0.07
N TYR A 162 -1.41 8.27 -0.45
CA TYR A 162 -0.84 7.99 -1.76
C TYR A 162 -0.22 6.59 -1.83
N MET A 163 0.57 6.22 -0.81
CA MET A 163 1.17 4.89 -0.69
C MET A 163 0.09 3.79 -0.69
N VAL A 164 -0.91 3.92 0.19
CA VAL A 164 -1.98 2.92 0.34
C VAL A 164 -2.88 2.86 -0.89
N GLY A 165 -3.30 4.01 -1.45
CA GLY A 165 -4.16 4.08 -2.63
C GLY A 165 -3.48 3.62 -3.93
N SER A 166 -2.16 3.44 -3.92
CA SER A 166 -1.38 2.92 -5.04
C SER A 166 -1.21 1.39 -5.02
N ILE A 167 -1.81 0.70 -4.06
CA ILE A 167 -1.79 -0.76 -3.97
C ILE A 167 -2.99 -1.35 -4.71
N ARG A 168 -2.74 -2.35 -5.57
CA ARG A 168 -3.76 -2.93 -6.47
C ARG A 168 -4.96 -3.57 -5.77
N TYR A 169 -4.79 -3.94 -4.50
CA TYR A 169 -5.84 -4.52 -3.66
C TYR A 169 -6.81 -3.47 -3.10
N VAL A 170 -6.42 -2.19 -3.10
CA VAL A 170 -7.18 -1.09 -2.49
C VAL A 170 -8.07 -0.44 -3.55
N LYS A 171 -9.39 -0.52 -3.36
CA LYS A 171 -10.39 0.16 -4.19
C LYS A 171 -10.24 1.68 -4.08
N GLN A 172 -10.14 2.19 -2.86
CA GLN A 172 -9.96 3.61 -2.59
C GLN A 172 -9.35 3.80 -1.21
N CYS A 173 -8.45 4.78 -1.08
CA CYS A 173 -7.93 5.23 0.21
C CYS A 173 -8.51 6.61 0.56
N LEU A 174 -8.97 6.77 1.78
CA LEU A 174 -9.56 8.01 2.33
C LEU A 174 -8.79 8.43 3.57
N ILE A 175 -8.79 9.72 3.86
CA ILE A 175 -8.31 10.27 5.13
C ILE A 175 -9.51 10.50 6.04
N ASN A 176 -9.41 10.06 7.29
CA ASN A 176 -10.48 10.15 8.27
C ASN A 176 -10.72 11.60 8.68
N THR A 177 -11.99 11.99 8.79
CA THR A 177 -12.37 13.34 9.22
C THR A 177 -12.68 13.43 10.72
N GLY A 178 -12.89 12.30 11.39
CA GLY A 178 -13.15 12.23 12.83
C GLY A 178 -11.90 12.28 13.70
N THR A 179 -12.12 12.07 15.01
CA THR A 179 -11.11 12.05 16.06
C THR A 179 -11.36 10.92 17.05
N GLY A 180 -10.36 10.61 17.89
CA GLY A 180 -10.39 9.50 18.83
C GLY A 180 -10.22 8.14 18.17
N TRP A 181 -10.60 7.09 18.90
CA TRP A 181 -10.43 5.70 18.46
C TRP A 181 -11.38 5.27 17.34
N MET A 182 -12.50 5.99 17.18
CA MET A 182 -13.50 5.77 16.13
C MET A 182 -13.49 6.91 15.10
N ASP A 183 -12.30 7.43 14.78
CA ASP A 183 -12.10 8.56 13.86
C ASP A 183 -12.64 8.32 12.44
N ALA A 184 -12.72 7.06 12.00
CA ALA A 184 -13.27 6.67 10.71
C ALA A 184 -14.80 6.61 10.66
N ALA A 185 -15.52 6.83 11.78
CA ALA A 185 -16.98 6.74 11.80
C ALA A 185 -17.68 7.60 10.72
N PRO A 186 -17.29 8.88 10.49
CA PRO A 186 -17.89 9.68 9.42
C PRO A 186 -17.69 9.08 8.01
N GLU A 187 -16.50 8.51 7.75
CA GLU A 187 -16.21 7.86 6.48
C GLU A 187 -17.01 6.57 6.32
N ILE A 188 -17.19 5.79 7.39
CA ILE A 188 -17.99 4.57 7.39
C ILE A 188 -19.45 4.88 7.11
N ASP A 189 -20.02 5.91 7.75
CA ASP A 189 -21.41 6.34 7.54
C ASP A 189 -21.68 6.75 6.09
N ARG A 190 -20.69 7.42 5.46
CA ARG A 190 -20.75 7.83 4.06
C ARG A 190 -20.56 6.65 3.11
N LEU A 191 -19.61 5.75 3.39
CA LEU A 191 -19.29 4.61 2.54
C LEU A 191 -20.38 3.53 2.55
N LYS A 192 -21.02 3.34 3.71
CA LYS A 192 -21.96 2.26 4.02
C LYS A 192 -21.36 0.89 3.64
N PRO A 193 -20.26 0.46 4.27
CA PRO A 193 -19.64 -0.83 3.98
C PRO A 193 -20.52 -1.98 4.46
N ASP A 194 -20.31 -3.17 3.91
CA ASP A 194 -20.94 -4.41 4.38
C ASP A 194 -20.09 -5.08 5.47
N ILE A 195 -18.77 -4.93 5.39
CA ILE A 195 -17.79 -5.61 6.24
C ILE A 195 -16.82 -4.58 6.83
N TYR A 196 -16.57 -4.67 8.13
CA TYR A 196 -15.44 -4.01 8.79
C TYR A 196 -14.42 -5.10 9.16
N ALA A 197 -13.29 -5.10 8.45
CA ALA A 197 -12.20 -6.02 8.72
C ALA A 197 -11.09 -5.37 9.56
N VAL A 198 -10.51 -6.15 10.47
CA VAL A 198 -9.32 -5.78 11.24
C VAL A 198 -8.32 -6.95 11.24
N ASN A 199 -7.07 -6.67 11.58
CA ASN A 199 -6.16 -7.73 12.02
C ASN A 199 -6.27 -7.93 13.54
N GLU A 200 -5.66 -8.99 14.07
CA GLU A 200 -5.63 -9.29 15.51
C GLU A 200 -5.18 -8.10 16.38
N ASP A 201 -4.21 -7.30 15.93
CA ASP A 201 -3.72 -6.12 16.67
C ASP A 201 -4.76 -4.99 16.75
N GLY A 202 -5.66 -4.94 15.76
CA GLY A 202 -6.71 -3.95 15.59
C GLY A 202 -8.07 -4.38 16.14
N ASP A 203 -8.18 -5.60 16.69
CA ASP A 203 -9.39 -6.13 17.31
C ASP A 203 -9.64 -5.44 18.66
N ARG A 204 -10.78 -4.77 18.79
CA ARG A 204 -11.14 -3.95 19.94
C ARG A 204 -12.64 -4.05 20.23
N PRO A 205 -13.07 -4.13 21.51
CA PRO A 205 -14.49 -4.18 21.88
C PRO A 205 -15.31 -3.02 21.29
N GLU A 206 -14.75 -1.82 21.26
CA GLU A 206 -15.41 -0.62 20.74
C GLU A 206 -15.74 -0.74 19.25
N LYS A 207 -14.85 -1.36 18.46
CA LYS A 207 -15.10 -1.61 17.03
C LYS A 207 -16.16 -2.69 16.83
N ARG A 208 -16.17 -3.73 17.67
CA ARG A 208 -17.20 -4.78 17.64
C ARG A 208 -18.58 -4.22 17.95
N GLU A 209 -18.67 -3.43 19.02
CA GLU A 209 -19.90 -2.76 19.42
C GLU A 209 -20.39 -1.81 18.33
N PHE A 210 -19.49 -0.97 17.79
CA PHE A 210 -19.82 -0.10 16.67
C PHE A 210 -20.38 -0.88 15.47
N CYS A 211 -19.76 -2.00 15.11
CA CYS A 211 -20.26 -2.83 14.01
C CYS A 211 -21.63 -3.45 14.30
N ALA A 212 -21.87 -3.91 15.53
CA ALA A 212 -23.16 -4.45 15.94
C ALA A 212 -24.27 -3.38 15.83
N GLN A 213 -24.00 -2.16 16.28
CA GLN A 213 -24.93 -1.04 16.21
C GLN A 213 -25.23 -0.58 14.77
N HIS A 214 -24.28 -0.74 13.86
CA HIS A 214 -24.40 -0.29 12.46
C HIS A 214 -24.70 -1.43 11.48
N GLY A 215 -24.95 -2.65 11.97
CA GLY A 215 -25.26 -3.82 11.14
C GLY A 215 -24.11 -4.27 10.23
N LEU A 216 -22.85 -4.00 10.61
CA LEU A 216 -21.66 -4.36 9.85
C LEU A 216 -21.18 -5.76 10.23
N GLN A 217 -20.80 -6.57 9.23
CA GLN A 217 -20.10 -7.82 9.51
C GLN A 217 -18.67 -7.52 10.00
N TYR A 218 -18.36 -7.89 11.24
CA TYR A 218 -17.01 -7.72 11.80
C TYR A 218 -16.14 -8.96 11.53
N VAL A 219 -14.98 -8.77 10.90
CA VAL A 219 -14.05 -9.87 10.56
C VAL A 219 -12.68 -9.59 11.15
N VAL A 220 -12.12 -10.57 11.87
CA VAL A 220 -10.75 -10.51 12.40
C VAL A 220 -9.87 -11.47 11.63
N LEU A 221 -8.79 -10.94 11.05
CA LEU A 221 -7.80 -11.71 10.31
C LEU A 221 -6.52 -11.88 11.14
N LYS A 222 -5.91 -13.06 11.01
CA LYS A 222 -4.61 -13.34 11.63
C LYS A 222 -3.50 -12.59 10.92
N ARG A 223 -2.49 -12.13 11.66
CA ARG A 223 -1.35 -11.42 11.07
C ARG A 223 -0.27 -12.40 10.58
N THR A 224 -0.62 -13.21 9.58
CA THR A 224 0.29 -14.18 8.98
C THR A 224 1.02 -13.55 7.79
N PRO A 225 2.37 -13.55 7.76
CA PRO A 225 3.13 -13.09 6.60
C PRO A 225 2.77 -13.88 5.32
N LYS A 226 3.02 -13.28 4.15
CA LYS A 226 3.00 -14.04 2.90
C LYS A 226 3.99 -15.19 2.99
N GLU A 227 3.67 -16.33 2.39
CA GLU A 227 4.58 -17.49 2.32
C GLU A 227 5.97 -17.06 1.83
N GLY A 228 7.00 -17.49 2.56
CA GLY A 228 8.39 -17.11 2.28
C GLY A 228 8.82 -15.74 2.82
N LEU A 229 7.94 -14.93 3.41
CA LEU A 229 8.28 -13.63 3.99
C LEU A 229 8.33 -13.64 5.52
N THR A 230 9.15 -12.74 6.06
CA THR A 230 9.23 -12.51 7.52
C THR A 230 8.11 -11.59 7.99
N LYS A 231 7.71 -11.74 9.27
CA LYS A 231 6.75 -10.83 9.88
C LYS A 231 7.37 -9.44 10.03
N ARG A 232 6.62 -8.40 9.66
CA ARG A 232 7.02 -6.99 9.80
C ARG A 232 6.04 -6.21 10.64
N SER A 233 6.57 -5.26 11.41
CA SER A 233 5.82 -4.18 12.04
C SER A 233 6.55 -2.85 11.86
N SER A 234 5.79 -1.75 11.84
CA SER A 234 6.37 -0.40 11.81
C SER A 234 7.26 -0.12 13.02
N THR A 235 7.03 -0.78 14.16
CA THR A 235 7.88 -0.65 15.36
C THR A 235 9.27 -1.23 15.10
N ASP A 236 9.33 -2.48 14.61
CA ASP A 236 10.61 -3.17 14.36
C ASP A 236 11.43 -2.47 13.26
N LEU A 237 10.75 -1.89 12.25
CA LEU A 237 11.42 -1.24 11.12
C LEU A 237 11.99 0.15 11.45
N ARG A 238 11.55 0.77 12.55
CA ARG A 238 12.06 2.08 13.01
C ARG A 238 13.38 1.99 13.77
N GLY A 239 13.78 0.80 14.24
CA GLY A 239 15.08 0.60 14.87
C GLY A 239 15.23 1.21 16.26
N PHE A 240 14.18 1.13 17.09
CA PHE A 240 14.35 1.16 18.55
C PHE A 240 14.65 -0.25 19.04
#